data_AF-A0A957JGG1-F1
#
_entry.id   AF-A0A957JGG1-F1
#
_cell.length_a   1.000
_cell.length_b   1.000
_cell.length_c   1.000
_cell.angle_alpha   90.00
_cell.angle_beta   90.00
_cell.angle_gamma   90.00
#
_symmetry.space_group_name_H-M   'P 1'
#
loop_
_entity.id
_entity.type
_entity.pdbx_description
1 polymer ?
#
loop_
_entity_poly.entity_id
_entity_poly.type
_entity_poly.pdbx_seq_one_letter_code
_entity_poly.pdbx_strand_id
1 'polypeptide(L)'
;LQPLGFTLKSPLAAEQRGSHVTFGHPEGLRISQALKEEMRVIPDFRRPDNLRYAVAPLYNSYSELYEAVQRLAQVVTGRVYARYADDGLAVT
;
A
#
# COMPACT_ATOMS: atom_id res chain seq x y z
N LEU A 1 -3.55 9.30 6.06
CA LEU A 1 -3.34 7.86 6.31
C LEU A 1 -2.80 7.55 7.71
N GLN A 2 -1.98 8.42 8.35
CA GLN A 2 -1.48 8.18 9.71
C GLN A 2 -2.57 7.86 10.76
N PRO A 3 -3.75 8.51 10.78
CA PRO A 3 -4.83 8.14 11.69
C PRO A 3 -5.40 6.72 11.46
N LEU A 4 -5.14 6.15 10.28
CA LEU A 4 -5.55 4.79 9.91
C LEU A 4 -4.47 3.74 10.23
N GLY A 5 -3.44 4.09 11.01
CA GLY A 5 -2.39 3.16 11.44
C GLY A 5 -1.21 3.00 10.48
N PHE A 6 -1.15 3.78 9.39
CA PHE A 6 -0.01 3.75 8.48
C PHE A 6 1.17 4.55 9.01
N THR A 7 2.37 4.00 8.83
CA THR A 7 3.65 4.68 9.08
C THR A 7 4.38 4.90 7.77
N LEU A 8 4.97 6.07 7.56
CA LEU A 8 5.84 6.29 6.41
C LEU A 8 7.20 5.64 6.69
N LYS A 9 7.62 4.68 5.85
CA LYS A 9 8.91 3.98 5.97
C LYS A 9 9.96 4.56 5.03
N SER A 10 9.53 5.18 3.92
CA SER A 10 10.43 5.89 3.01
C SER A 10 10.92 7.23 3.60
N PRO A 11 12.14 7.68 3.27
CA PRO A 11 12.62 9.01 3.65
C PRO A 11 11.68 10.14 3.16
N LEU A 12 11.52 11.17 3.99
CA LEU A 12 10.76 12.38 3.62
C LEU A 12 11.50 13.21 2.58
N ALA A 13 12.82 13.35 2.72
CA ALA A 13 13.70 14.05 1.79
C ALA A 13 13.66 13.35 0.42
N ALA A 14 13.31 14.11 -0.63
CA ALA A 14 13.13 13.56 -1.98
C ALA A 14 14.45 13.06 -2.57
N GLU A 15 15.55 13.67 -2.17
CA GLU A 15 16.92 13.39 -2.61
C GLU A 15 17.43 12.03 -2.09
N GLN A 16 16.77 11.46 -1.09
CA GLN A 16 17.13 10.19 -0.45
C GLN A 16 16.22 9.03 -0.86
N ARG A 17 15.33 9.22 -1.85
CA ARG A 17 14.42 8.17 -2.32
C ARG A 17 14.38 8.12 -3.84
N GLY A 18 14.14 6.91 -4.36
CA GLY A 18 13.83 6.70 -5.77
C GLY A 18 12.34 6.90 -6.07
N SER A 19 11.87 6.26 -7.14
CA SER A 19 10.50 6.40 -7.65
C SER A 19 9.45 5.53 -6.93
N HIS A 20 9.66 5.19 -5.65
CA HIS A 20 8.67 4.42 -4.88
C HIS A 20 8.53 4.95 -3.46
N VAL A 21 7.35 4.71 -2.88
CA VAL A 21 7.03 5.06 -1.49
C VAL A 21 6.55 3.81 -0.77
N THR A 22 7.04 3.62 0.46
CA THR A 22 6.69 2.49 1.30
C THR A 22 5.95 2.98 2.54
N PHE A 23 4.79 2.38 2.79
CA PHE A 23 4.01 2.55 4.02
C PHE A 23 4.03 1.27 4.84
N GLY A 24 4.24 1.37 6.15
CA GLY A 24 4.14 0.26 7.08
C GLY A 24 2.75 0.17 7.69
N HIS A 25 2.19 -1.04 7.79
CA HIS A 25 0.95 -1.30 8.52
C HIS A 25 0.94 -2.76 9.05
N PRO A 26 0.53 -3.02 10.30
CA PRO A 26 0.50 -4.38 10.86
C PRO A 26 -0.28 -5.38 10.00
N GLU A 27 -1.44 -4.98 9.50
CA GLU A 27 -2.29 -5.74 8.57
C GLU A 27 -1.82 -5.68 7.10
N GLY A 28 -0.54 -5.37 6.84
CA GLY A 28 -0.03 -5.03 5.52
C GLY A 28 -0.28 -6.10 4.45
N LEU A 29 -0.13 -7.38 4.80
CA LEU A 29 -0.38 -8.49 3.87
C LEU A 29 -1.85 -8.50 3.41
N ARG A 30 -2.77 -8.45 4.37
CA ARG A 30 -4.22 -8.50 4.13
C ARG A 30 -4.72 -7.27 3.40
N ILE A 31 -4.15 -6.10 3.71
CA ILE A 31 -4.42 -4.86 2.98
C ILE A 31 -3.94 -4.98 1.53
N SER A 32 -2.74 -5.54 1.29
CA SER A 32 -2.23 -5.79 -0.07
C SER A 32 -3.18 -6.66 -0.88
N GLN A 33 -3.67 -7.75 -0.29
CA GLN A 33 -4.61 -8.67 -0.93
C GLN A 33 -5.94 -7.96 -1.25
N ALA A 34 -6.55 -7.28 -0.28
CA ALA A 34 -7.80 -6.55 -0.49
C ALA A 34 -7.68 -5.46 -1.58
N LEU A 35 -6.54 -4.76 -1.65
CA LEU A 35 -6.29 -3.75 -2.68
C LEU A 35 -6.19 -4.36 -4.08
N LYS A 36 -5.50 -5.49 -4.22
CA LYS A 36 -5.31 -6.19 -5.50
C LYS A 36 -6.63 -6.74 -6.02
N GLU A 37 -7.34 -7.47 -5.17
CA GLU A 37 -8.53 -8.22 -5.56
C GLU A 37 -9.78 -7.33 -5.69
N GLU A 38 -9.97 -6.35 -4.78
CA GLU A 38 -11.22 -5.55 -4.76
C GLU A 38 -11.07 -4.14 -5.35
N MET A 39 -9.87 -3.54 -5.28
CA MET A 39 -9.68 -2.12 -5.61
C MET A 39 -8.84 -1.86 -6.86
N ARG A 40 -8.29 -2.90 -7.49
CA ARG A 40 -7.37 -2.80 -8.64
C ARG A 40 -6.16 -1.90 -8.36
N VAL A 41 -5.68 -1.89 -7.13
CA VAL A 41 -4.44 -1.21 -6.73
C VAL A 41 -3.44 -2.29 -6.37
N ILE A 42 -2.27 -2.30 -7.01
CA ILE A 42 -1.31 -3.41 -6.90
C ILE A 42 -0.07 -2.93 -6.14
N PRO A 43 -0.07 -2.97 -4.80
CA PRO A 43 1.15 -2.77 -4.03
C PRO A 43 2.01 -4.03 -4.00
N ASP A 44 3.31 -3.82 -3.87
CA ASP A 44 4.27 -4.86 -3.54
C ASP A 44 4.37 -4.97 -2.01
N PHE A 45 3.98 -6.12 -1.44
CA PHE A 45 4.06 -6.35 0.01
C PHE A 45 5.39 -7.02 0.36
N ARG A 46 6.06 -6.50 1.38
CA ARG A 46 7.31 -7.05 1.92
C ARG A 46 7.20 -7.21 3.42
N ARG A 47 7.53 -8.40 3.92
CA ARG A 47 7.57 -8.65 5.35
C ARG A 47 8.51 -7.65 6.06
N PRO A 48 8.23 -7.32 7.33
CA PRO A 48 7.09 -7.77 8.12
C PRO A 48 5.77 -7.04 7.79
N ASP A 49 5.81 -5.76 7.43
CA ASP A 49 4.64 -4.87 7.43
C ASP A 49 4.62 -3.86 6.27
N ASN A 50 5.49 -4.00 5.26
CA ASN A 50 5.74 -2.97 4.27
C ASN A 50 4.85 -3.12 3.03
N LEU A 51 4.16 -2.04 2.66
CA LEU A 51 3.42 -1.87 1.42
C LEU A 51 4.14 -0.86 0.54
N ARG A 52 4.77 -1.32 -0.53
CA ARG A 52 5.56 -0.52 -1.46
C ARG A 52 4.77 -0.20 -2.71
N TYR A 53 4.73 1.08 -3.06
CA TYR A 53 4.06 1.63 -4.24
C TYR A 53 5.11 2.25 -5.15
N ALA A 54 5.35 1.61 -6.30
CA ALA A 54 6.18 2.18 -7.35
C ALA A 54 5.34 3.15 -8.18
N VAL A 55 5.87 4.36 -8.39
CA VAL A 55 5.28 5.36 -9.28
C VAL A 55 6.16 5.43 -10.50
N ALA A 56 5.62 5.19 -11.68
CA ALA A 56 6.32 5.33 -12.94
C ALA A 56 5.84 6.59 -13.66
N PRO A 57 6.65 7.66 -13.72
CA PRO A 57 6.22 8.94 -14.30
C PRO A 57 5.79 8.87 -15.76
N LEU A 58 6.22 7.84 -16.50
CA LEU A 58 5.90 7.65 -17.91
C LEU A 58 4.41 7.34 -18.15
N TYR A 59 3.76 6.68 -17.20
CA TYR A 59 2.39 6.18 -17.40
C TYR A 59 1.48 6.31 -16.17
N ASN A 60 1.98 6.78 -15.03
CA ASN A 60 1.13 7.10 -13.89
C ASN A 60 0.84 8.60 -13.84
N SER A 61 -0.44 8.92 -13.72
CA SER A 61 -0.95 10.27 -13.53
C SER A 61 -1.13 10.60 -12.04
N TYR A 62 -1.14 11.90 -11.71
CA TYR A 62 -1.45 12.35 -10.36
C TYR A 62 -2.85 11.95 -9.90
N SER A 63 -3.83 11.89 -10.81
CA SER A 63 -5.19 11.42 -10.53
C SER A 63 -5.21 9.95 -10.10
N GLU A 64 -4.47 9.08 -10.79
CA GLU A 64 -4.39 7.65 -10.41
C GLU A 64 -3.74 7.47 -9.05
N LEU A 65 -2.71 8.28 -8.72
CA LEU A 65 -2.09 8.26 -7.39
C LEU A 65 -3.08 8.70 -6.31
N TYR A 66 -3.84 9.76 -6.57
CA TYR A 66 -4.87 10.22 -5.64
C TYR A 66 -5.94 9.16 -5.42
N GLU A 67 -6.46 8.57 -6.49
CA GLU A 67 -7.44 7.48 -6.42
C GLU A 67 -6.90 6.26 -5.66
N ALA A 68 -5.65 5.86 -5.90
CA ALA A 68 -5.02 4.76 -5.17
C ALA A 68 -4.99 5.02 -3.66
N VAL A 69 -4.68 6.26 -3.25
CA VAL A 69 -4.71 6.65 -1.82
C VAL A 69 -6.13 6.64 -1.25
N GLN A 70 -7.14 7.07 -2.01
CA GLN A 70 -8.55 7.01 -1.57
C GLN A 70 -9.01 5.56 -1.39
N ARG A 71 -8.71 4.69 -2.36
CA ARG A 71 -9.05 3.25 -2.29
C ARG A 71 -8.34 2.56 -1.14
N LEU A 72 -7.08 2.92 -0.87
CA LEU A 72 -6.34 2.48 0.31
C LEU A 72 -7.03 2.87 1.61
N ALA A 73 -7.45 4.14 1.73
CA ALA A 73 -8.18 4.59 2.90
C ALA A 73 -9.50 3.82 3.07
N GLN A 74 -10.24 3.60 1.99
CA GLN A 74 -11.50 2.85 1.99
C GLN A 74 -11.34 1.40 2.45
N VAL A 75 -10.31 0.69 1.99
CA VAL A 75 -10.02 -0.68 2.43
C VAL A 75 -9.82 -0.74 3.93
N VAL A 76 -9.11 0.24 4.50
CA VAL A 76 -8.79 0.24 5.92
C VAL A 76 -9.96 0.70 6.78
N THR A 77 -10.65 1.78 6.40
CA THR A 77 -11.82 2.28 7.15
C THR A 77 -12.98 1.29 7.11
N GLY A 78 -13.22 0.66 5.95
CA GLY A 78 -14.23 -0.37 5.78
C GLY A 78 -13.84 -1.74 6.31
N ARG A 79 -12.60 -1.90 6.84
CA ARG A 79 -12.03 -3.18 7.27
C ARG A 79 -12.17 -4.29 6.22
N VAL A 80 -12.08 -3.95 4.94
CA VAL A 80 -12.22 -4.90 3.82
C VAL A 80 -11.15 -5.99 3.91
N TYR A 81 -9.94 -5.60 4.34
CA TYR A 81 -8.83 -6.52 4.63
C TYR A 81 -9.18 -7.62 5.64
N ALA A 82 -10.21 -7.44 6.48
CA ALA A 82 -10.59 -8.43 7.48
C ALA A 82 -11.06 -9.76 6.88
N ARG A 83 -11.50 -9.76 5.61
CA ARG A 83 -11.94 -10.95 4.87
C ARG A 83 -10.78 -11.84 4.42
N TYR A 84 -9.57 -11.30 4.39
CA TYR A 84 -8.39 -11.98 3.92
C TYR A 84 -7.62 -12.59 5.10
N ALA A 85 -6.97 -13.72 4.87
CA ALA A 85 -6.16 -14.39 5.88
C ALA A 85 -4.74 -13.84 5.87
N ASP A 86 -4.09 -13.86 7.04
CA ASP A 86 -2.64 -13.63 7.14
C ASP A 86 -1.89 -14.96 6.90
N ASP A 87 -2.27 -15.65 5.83
CA ASP A 87 -1.88 -17.03 5.53
C ASP A 87 -0.54 -17.12 4.81
N GLY A 88 0.39 -16.23 5.16
CA GLY A 88 1.81 -16.36 4.88
C GLY A 88 2.23 -16.83 3.49
N LEU A 89 1.41 -16.60 2.45
CA LEU A 89 1.70 -16.88 1.05
C LEU A 89 3.17 -16.53 0.83
N ALA A 90 3.93 -17.50 0.31
CA ALA A 90 5.38 -17.37 0.17
C ALA A 90 5.70 -16.12 -0.64
N VAL A 91 5.97 -15.02 0.07
CA VAL A 91 6.44 -13.78 -0.52
C VAL A 91 7.92 -14.04 -0.81
N THR A 92 8.20 -14.65 -1.96
CA THR A 92 9.54 -14.78 -2.53
C THR A 92 10.13 -13.43 -2.88
#